data_AF-A0A1E7NS36-F1
#
_entry.id   AF-A0A1E7NS36-F1
#
_cell.length_a   1.000
_cell.length_b   1.000
_cell.length_c   1.000
_cell.angle_alpha   90.00
_cell.angle_beta   90.00
_cell.angle_gamma   90.00
#
_symmetry.space_group_name_H-M   'P 1'
#
loop_
_entity.id
_entity.type
_entity.pdbx_description
1 polymer ?
#
loop_
_entity_poly.entity_id
_entity_poly.type
_entity_poly.pdbx_seq_one_letter_code
_entity_poly.pdbx_strand_id
1 'polypeptide(L)'
;MKKLELRIFRFDKTKDYEAYYKPYIYDNYENFASFYDLLLQVQDDDIYFDFDKDEDTYIVVNKQIIPLFTPLEKIAKEFDFNLCIEPLSTKRAIKDLIIDKNDFLDKYKYLEKFGDEEDKKLYAKYDYLYYASEILDYLPEYMGDGVFYLASKMIEKYPEKKIEILKTLADKEKGIFYHLESKNEILETTIKNLQNEILNLGLFDKNILHFDLPKTNAFDNEIKELKEIKHNFKDFNIAFYGFNACDTLKSKLEAKFISYENSTKNNGFTLLNLNPTLSYKMAADIVLDAYDSGADFMVVKEEKDFYLFDTCAKKLMQTSGREFEDFYILSRFEFLALIQGIQAPSLKNHTLKVSLI
;
A
#
# COMPACT_ATOMS: atom_id res chain seq x y z
N MET A 1 -4.33 35.06 -3.44
CA MET A 1 -3.43 34.01 -3.99
C MET A 1 -3.33 32.92 -2.95
N LYS A 2 -3.47 31.65 -3.34
CA LYS A 2 -3.29 30.53 -2.41
C LYS A 2 -1.77 30.31 -2.25
N LYS A 3 -1.32 30.06 -1.03
CA LYS A 3 0.08 29.74 -0.74
C LYS A 3 0.31 28.26 -0.98
N LEU A 4 1.48 27.89 -1.49
CA LEU A 4 1.88 26.48 -1.57
C LEU A 4 2.67 26.13 -0.31
N GLU A 5 2.15 25.19 0.47
CA GLU A 5 2.79 24.68 1.69
C GLU A 5 3.44 23.33 1.42
N LEU A 6 4.74 23.25 1.71
CA LEU A 6 5.53 22.04 1.53
C LEU A 6 6.02 21.51 2.87
N ARG A 7 6.06 20.19 3.01
CA ARG A 7 6.80 19.48 4.06
C ARG A 7 7.72 18.49 3.38
N ILE A 8 9.01 18.76 3.37
CA ILE A 8 9.99 17.97 2.63
C ILE A 8 10.75 17.09 3.61
N PHE A 9 10.83 15.79 3.32
CA PHE A 9 11.66 14.83 4.04
C PHE A 9 13.13 15.25 3.97
N ARG A 10 13.77 15.34 5.14
CA ARG A 10 15.18 15.70 5.32
C ARG A 10 15.90 14.63 6.11
N PHE A 11 17.05 14.23 5.60
CA PHE A 11 17.90 13.22 6.22
C PHE A 11 19.28 13.21 5.57
N ASP A 12 20.34 13.17 6.35
CA ASP A 12 21.70 12.88 5.89
C ASP A 12 22.24 11.67 6.65
N LYS A 13 22.41 10.53 5.96
CA LYS A 13 22.88 9.26 6.56
C LYS A 13 24.19 9.39 7.34
N THR A 14 24.99 10.42 7.05
CA THR A 14 26.30 10.63 7.70
C THR A 14 26.25 11.58 8.90
N LYS A 15 25.15 12.32 9.09
CA LYS A 15 25.04 13.37 10.11
C LYS A 15 23.84 13.23 11.02
N ASP A 16 22.71 12.83 10.47
CA ASP A 16 21.43 12.85 11.16
C ASP A 16 21.19 11.54 11.90
N TYR A 17 20.67 11.66 13.12
CA TYR A 17 20.24 10.52 13.92
C TYR A 17 18.85 10.03 13.47
N GLU A 18 17.95 10.97 13.17
CA GLU A 18 16.58 10.70 12.72
C GLU A 18 16.22 11.67 11.58
N ALA A 19 15.36 11.19 10.67
CA ALA A 19 14.80 12.04 9.63
C ALA A 19 13.74 12.99 10.20
N TYR A 20 13.53 14.11 9.51
CA TYR A 20 12.51 15.10 9.88
C TYR A 20 11.88 15.73 8.64
N TYR A 21 10.77 16.43 8.81
CA TYR A 21 10.10 17.14 7.70
C TYR A 21 10.27 18.65 7.88
N LYS A 22 10.98 19.29 6.95
CA LYS A 22 11.19 20.73 6.98
C LYS A 22 10.08 21.46 6.21
N PRO A 23 9.43 22.48 6.80
CA PRO A 23 8.39 23.24 6.12
C PRO A 23 8.97 24.30 5.18
N TYR A 24 8.33 24.51 4.04
CA TYR A 24 8.59 25.61 3.09
C TYR A 24 7.26 26.23 2.64
N ILE A 25 7.26 27.53 2.35
CA ILE A 25 6.06 28.26 1.91
C ILE A 25 6.42 29.13 0.72
N TYR A 26 5.70 28.95 -0.39
CA TYR A 26 5.88 29.75 -1.60
C TYR A 26 4.58 30.49 -1.94
N ASP A 27 4.67 31.83 -1.99
CA ASP A 27 3.56 32.73 -2.34
C ASP A 27 3.45 32.95 -3.86
N ASN A 28 4.46 32.53 -4.61
CA ASN A 28 4.65 32.75 -6.04
C ASN A 28 4.91 31.42 -6.78
N TYR A 29 4.27 30.34 -6.33
CA TYR A 29 4.48 29.00 -6.87
C TYR A 29 4.11 28.91 -8.36
N GLU A 30 3.26 29.82 -8.86
CA GLU A 30 2.87 29.92 -10.26
C GLU A 30 4.05 30.26 -11.19
N ASN A 31 5.18 30.72 -10.66
CA ASN A 31 6.40 30.97 -11.41
C ASN A 31 7.17 29.68 -11.76
N PHE A 32 6.83 28.54 -11.14
CA PHE A 32 7.47 27.26 -11.37
C PHE A 32 6.58 26.42 -12.31
N ALA A 33 7.11 26.01 -13.46
CA ALA A 33 6.34 25.27 -14.44
C ALA A 33 6.13 23.81 -14.00
N SER A 34 7.16 23.21 -13.42
CA SER A 34 7.22 21.82 -13.01
C SER A 34 7.61 21.66 -11.55
N PHE A 35 7.43 20.45 -11.02
CA PHE A 35 7.89 20.12 -9.68
C PHE A 35 9.43 20.16 -9.58
N TYR A 36 10.14 19.83 -10.66
CA TYR A 36 11.59 20.03 -10.79
C TYR A 36 12.00 21.48 -10.50
N ASP A 37 11.33 22.46 -11.12
CA ASP A 37 11.65 23.88 -10.94
C ASP A 37 11.46 24.33 -9.49
N LEU A 38 10.42 23.80 -8.83
CA LEU A 38 10.17 24.04 -7.41
C LEU A 38 11.30 23.48 -6.54
N LEU A 39 11.76 22.25 -6.80
CA LEU A 39 12.85 21.64 -6.02
C LEU A 39 14.20 22.32 -6.26
N LEU A 40 14.44 22.86 -7.46
CA LEU A 40 15.60 23.73 -7.70
C LEU A 40 15.54 24.98 -6.83
N GLN A 41 14.37 25.64 -6.74
CA GLN A 41 14.21 26.79 -5.86
C GLN A 41 14.42 26.42 -4.39
N VAL A 42 13.92 25.27 -3.94
CA VAL A 42 14.17 24.77 -2.58
C VAL A 42 15.67 24.59 -2.33
N GLN A 43 16.42 24.06 -3.30
CA GLN A 43 17.88 23.89 -3.21
C GLN A 43 18.62 25.23 -3.18
N ASP A 44 18.14 26.24 -3.92
CA ASP A 44 18.68 27.60 -3.87
C ASP A 44 18.42 28.28 -2.51
N ASP A 45 17.23 28.08 -1.94
CA ASP A 45 16.84 28.61 -0.62
C ASP A 45 17.53 27.86 0.54
N ASP A 46 17.85 26.58 0.33
CA ASP A 46 18.47 25.69 1.30
C ASP A 46 19.59 24.86 0.66
N ILE A 47 20.81 25.40 0.71
CA ILE A 47 22.01 24.80 0.11
C ILE A 47 22.35 23.39 0.63
N TYR A 48 21.76 22.95 1.74
CA TYR A 48 21.97 21.61 2.28
C TYR A 48 20.98 20.59 1.73
N PHE A 49 19.89 21.04 1.11
CA PHE A 49 18.89 20.18 0.48
C PHE A 49 19.45 19.55 -0.81
N ASP A 50 19.13 18.29 -1.06
CA ASP A 50 19.54 17.58 -2.26
C ASP A 50 18.47 16.65 -2.85
N PHE A 51 18.55 16.46 -4.16
CA PHE A 51 17.67 15.58 -4.92
C PHE A 51 18.29 15.20 -6.27
N ASP A 52 17.79 14.11 -6.84
CA ASP A 52 18.17 13.62 -8.17
C ASP A 52 17.54 14.50 -9.26
N LYS A 53 18.35 14.87 -10.26
CA LYS A 53 17.97 15.81 -11.33
C LYS A 53 17.75 15.12 -12.67
N ASP A 54 17.86 13.79 -12.71
CA ASP A 54 17.64 13.03 -13.93
C ASP A 54 16.19 13.13 -14.42
N GLU A 55 16.01 13.15 -15.74
CA GLU A 55 14.69 13.32 -16.39
C GLU A 55 13.69 12.21 -16.06
N ASP A 56 14.21 11.00 -15.79
CA ASP A 56 13.42 9.82 -15.42
C ASP A 56 13.18 9.73 -13.90
N THR A 57 13.51 10.77 -13.12
CA THR A 57 13.35 10.74 -11.67
C THR A 57 11.88 10.76 -11.26
N TYR A 58 11.55 9.92 -10.29
CA TYR A 58 10.26 9.91 -9.60
C TYR A 58 10.44 10.25 -8.12
N ILE A 59 9.38 10.82 -7.55
CA ILE A 59 9.33 11.24 -6.15
C ILE A 59 7.96 10.89 -5.57
N VAL A 60 7.87 10.84 -4.24
CA VAL A 60 6.61 10.63 -3.54
C VAL A 60 6.04 11.97 -3.11
N VAL A 61 4.82 12.27 -3.52
CA VAL A 61 4.04 13.42 -3.09
C VAL A 61 2.72 12.94 -2.51
N ASN A 62 2.48 13.21 -1.23
CA ASN A 62 1.28 12.78 -0.51
C ASN A 62 0.99 11.28 -0.70
N LYS A 63 2.03 10.45 -0.53
CA LYS A 63 2.00 8.99 -0.71
C LYS A 63 1.73 8.51 -2.15
N GLN A 64 1.82 9.39 -3.14
CA GLN A 64 1.72 9.04 -4.56
C GLN A 64 3.05 9.22 -5.27
N ILE A 65 3.44 8.23 -6.06
CA ILE A 65 4.66 8.31 -6.89
C ILE A 65 4.35 9.10 -8.16
N ILE A 66 5.09 10.17 -8.39
CA ILE A 66 4.92 11.06 -9.54
C ILE A 66 6.26 11.33 -10.25
N PRO A 67 6.27 11.51 -11.58
CA PRO A 67 7.46 11.98 -12.29
C PRO A 67 7.83 13.39 -11.83
N LEU A 68 9.12 13.64 -11.63
CA LEU A 68 9.66 14.91 -11.16
C LEU A 68 9.32 16.10 -12.08
N PHE A 69 9.20 15.86 -13.38
CA PHE A 69 8.89 16.89 -14.38
C PHE A 69 7.39 17.13 -14.58
N THR A 70 6.54 16.56 -13.72
CA THR A 70 5.09 16.80 -13.76
C THR A 70 4.77 18.29 -13.52
N PRO A 71 3.80 18.89 -14.26
CA PRO A 71 3.41 20.28 -14.05
C PRO A 71 2.98 20.59 -12.62
N LEU A 72 3.57 21.62 -12.00
CA LEU A 72 3.34 21.91 -10.58
C LEU A 72 1.88 22.27 -10.28
N GLU A 73 1.25 23.05 -11.16
CA GLU A 73 -0.14 23.48 -11.00
C GLU A 73 -1.11 22.30 -10.87
N LYS A 74 -0.85 21.22 -11.62
CA LYS A 74 -1.67 20.00 -11.57
C LYS A 74 -1.60 19.36 -10.19
N ILE A 75 -0.38 19.15 -9.68
CA ILE A 75 -0.11 18.52 -8.39
C ILE A 75 -0.66 19.39 -7.24
N ALA A 76 -0.37 20.69 -7.28
CA ALA A 76 -0.80 21.62 -6.24
C ALA A 76 -2.33 21.63 -6.09
N LYS A 77 -3.07 21.67 -7.20
CA LYS A 77 -4.54 21.63 -7.17
C LYS A 77 -5.09 20.29 -6.68
N GLU A 78 -4.49 19.18 -7.09
CA GLU A 78 -4.90 17.84 -6.68
C GLU A 78 -4.85 17.64 -5.16
N PHE A 79 -3.86 18.26 -4.51
CA PHE A 79 -3.59 18.11 -3.08
C PHE A 79 -3.92 19.37 -2.25
N ASP A 80 -4.81 20.23 -2.76
CA ASP A 80 -5.22 21.50 -2.12
C ASP A 80 -4.04 22.31 -1.55
N PHE A 81 -2.97 22.42 -2.34
CA PHE A 81 -1.80 23.25 -2.08
C PHE A 81 -1.00 22.85 -0.83
N ASN A 82 -1.18 21.62 -0.34
CA ASN A 82 -0.44 21.06 0.79
C ASN A 82 0.30 19.79 0.34
N LEU A 83 1.63 19.88 0.20
CA LEU A 83 2.46 18.80 -0.35
C LEU A 83 3.45 18.27 0.69
N CYS A 84 3.36 16.99 1.00
CA CYS A 84 4.35 16.22 1.74
C CYS A 84 5.21 15.46 0.73
N ILE A 85 6.52 15.73 0.74
CA ILE A 85 7.46 15.30 -0.30
C ILE A 85 8.48 14.35 0.32
N GLU A 86 8.61 13.17 -0.28
CA GLU A 86 9.45 12.08 0.20
C GLU A 86 10.26 11.45 -0.95
N PRO A 87 11.43 10.84 -0.66
CA PRO A 87 12.08 9.95 -1.61
C PRO A 87 11.20 8.74 -1.92
N LEU A 88 11.50 8.02 -3.01
CA LEU A 88 10.82 6.74 -3.32
C LEU A 88 10.89 5.72 -2.16
N SER A 89 11.93 5.79 -1.32
CA SER A 89 12.02 5.00 -0.10
C SER A 89 12.76 5.76 1.00
N THR A 90 12.05 6.14 2.06
CA THR A 90 12.64 6.78 3.25
C THR A 90 13.64 5.86 3.96
N LYS A 91 13.39 4.55 3.95
CA LYS A 91 14.31 3.52 4.50
C LYS A 91 15.67 3.46 3.79
N ARG A 92 15.72 3.90 2.52
CA ARG A 92 16.94 3.87 1.69
C ARG A 92 17.52 5.26 1.46
N ALA A 93 16.97 6.29 2.10
CA ALA A 93 17.48 7.65 1.95
C ALA A 93 18.96 7.72 2.33
N ILE A 94 19.77 8.26 1.42
CA ILE A 94 21.18 8.59 1.67
C ILE A 94 21.25 10.07 2.06
N LYS A 95 20.60 10.92 1.28
CA LYS A 95 20.53 12.36 1.49
C LYS A 95 19.22 12.92 0.93
N ASP A 96 18.34 13.37 1.81
CA ASP A 96 17.05 13.96 1.49
C ASP A 96 16.24 13.09 0.51
N LEU A 97 16.10 13.53 -0.75
CA LEU A 97 15.32 12.79 -1.76
C LEU A 97 16.17 11.78 -2.56
N ILE A 98 17.48 11.68 -2.28
CA ILE A 98 18.40 10.73 -2.90
C ILE A 98 18.44 9.44 -2.10
N ILE A 99 18.27 8.30 -2.77
CA ILE A 99 18.23 6.97 -2.16
C ILE A 99 19.35 6.05 -2.67
N ASP A 100 19.68 5.05 -1.86
CA ASP A 100 20.44 3.88 -2.29
C ASP A 100 19.55 3.00 -3.18
N LYS A 101 20.00 2.77 -4.42
CA LYS A 101 19.28 1.97 -5.42
C LYS A 101 19.87 0.56 -5.63
N ASN A 102 20.87 0.15 -4.83
CA ASN A 102 21.62 -1.08 -5.07
C ASN A 102 20.73 -2.34 -5.03
N ASP A 103 19.82 -2.43 -4.05
CA ASP A 103 18.96 -3.61 -3.91
C ASP A 103 17.96 -3.78 -5.06
N PHE A 104 17.49 -2.66 -5.61
CA PHE A 104 16.75 -2.60 -6.86
C PHE A 104 17.62 -3.04 -8.05
N LEU A 105 18.77 -2.39 -8.27
CA LEU A 105 19.65 -2.67 -9.41
C LEU A 105 20.10 -4.14 -9.44
N ASP A 106 20.34 -4.73 -8.26
CA ASP A 106 20.71 -6.14 -8.10
C ASP A 106 19.63 -7.11 -8.57
N LYS A 107 18.35 -6.71 -8.68
CA LYS A 107 17.29 -7.58 -9.20
C LYS A 107 17.42 -7.82 -10.70
N TYR A 108 18.17 -7.00 -11.44
CA TYR A 108 18.47 -7.25 -12.85
C TYR A 108 19.13 -8.61 -13.10
N LYS A 109 19.84 -9.18 -12.10
CA LYS A 109 20.46 -10.51 -12.17
C LYS A 109 19.49 -11.63 -12.59
N TYR A 110 18.18 -11.46 -12.35
CA TYR A 110 17.17 -12.43 -12.79
C TYR A 110 17.03 -12.48 -14.32
N LEU A 111 17.31 -11.38 -15.01
CA LEU A 111 17.15 -11.24 -16.45
C LEU A 111 18.47 -11.08 -17.23
N GLU A 112 19.59 -10.85 -16.53
CA GLU A 112 20.92 -10.58 -17.12
C GLU A 112 21.32 -11.58 -18.21
N LYS A 113 21.09 -12.88 -17.99
CA LYS A 113 21.45 -13.92 -18.98
C LYS A 113 20.68 -13.83 -20.31
N PHE A 114 19.59 -13.05 -20.35
CA PHE A 114 18.75 -12.89 -21.54
C PHE A 114 18.98 -11.57 -22.26
N GLY A 115 19.56 -10.56 -21.59
CA GLY A 115 19.63 -9.19 -22.08
C GLY A 115 21.03 -8.73 -22.45
N ASP A 116 21.10 -7.47 -22.85
CA ASP A 116 22.34 -6.72 -23.09
C ASP A 116 22.43 -5.47 -22.20
N GLU A 117 23.49 -4.68 -22.39
CA GLU A 117 23.70 -3.43 -21.64
C GLU A 117 22.61 -2.37 -21.90
N GLU A 118 21.89 -2.42 -23.03
CA GLU A 118 20.76 -1.53 -23.27
C GLU A 118 19.58 -1.91 -22.39
N ASP A 119 19.31 -3.20 -22.22
CA ASP A 119 18.24 -3.68 -21.32
C ASP A 119 18.54 -3.35 -19.86
N LYS A 120 19.82 -3.42 -19.46
CA LYS A 120 20.26 -3.01 -18.11
C LYS A 120 20.05 -1.52 -17.86
N LYS A 121 20.40 -0.67 -18.85
CA LYS A 121 20.15 0.79 -18.77
C LYS A 121 18.67 1.11 -18.75
N LEU A 122 17.86 0.39 -19.52
CA LEU A 122 16.41 0.53 -19.51
C LEU A 122 15.84 0.16 -18.14
N TYR A 123 16.29 -0.95 -17.56
CA TYR A 123 15.87 -1.40 -16.23
C TYR A 123 16.12 -0.33 -15.17
N ALA A 124 17.28 0.33 -15.19
CA ALA A 124 17.65 1.33 -14.20
C ALA A 124 16.66 2.52 -14.08
N LYS A 125 15.80 2.72 -15.09
CA LYS A 125 14.73 3.74 -15.10
C LYS A 125 13.44 3.31 -14.40
N TYR A 126 13.34 2.06 -13.94
CA TYR A 126 12.12 1.46 -13.39
C TYR A 126 12.14 1.32 -11.86
N ASP A 127 12.97 2.11 -11.17
CA ASP A 127 13.05 2.13 -9.71
C ASP A 127 11.70 2.48 -9.06
N TYR A 128 10.95 3.40 -9.67
CA TYR A 128 9.61 3.79 -9.25
C TYR A 128 8.61 2.63 -9.24
N LEU A 129 8.74 1.66 -10.16
CA LEU A 129 7.89 0.46 -10.15
C LEU A 129 8.29 -0.47 -9.02
N TYR A 130 9.59 -0.59 -8.74
CA TYR A 130 10.09 -1.42 -7.65
C TYR A 130 9.63 -0.87 -6.29
N TYR A 131 9.92 0.39 -6.00
CA TYR A 131 9.65 1.01 -4.70
C TYR A 131 8.16 1.32 -4.44
N ALA A 132 7.30 1.29 -5.47
CA ALA A 132 5.86 1.35 -5.30
C ALA A 132 5.27 0.12 -4.62
N SER A 133 5.99 -1.01 -4.62
CA SER A 133 5.44 -2.31 -4.26
C SER A 133 5.42 -2.49 -2.73
N GLU A 134 4.22 -2.44 -2.13
CA GLU A 134 4.01 -2.60 -0.68
C GLU A 134 4.57 -3.93 -0.14
N ILE A 135 4.68 -4.94 -0.99
CA ILE A 135 5.16 -6.26 -0.59
C ILE A 135 6.63 -6.26 -0.16
N LEU A 136 7.42 -5.26 -0.58
CA LEU A 136 8.84 -5.17 -0.23
C LEU A 136 9.08 -4.99 1.28
N ASP A 137 8.10 -4.45 2.01
CA ASP A 137 8.17 -4.34 3.47
C ASP A 137 8.10 -5.71 4.17
N TYR A 138 7.58 -6.72 3.47
CA TYR A 138 7.31 -8.04 4.03
C TYR A 138 8.16 -9.15 3.37
N LEU A 139 8.49 -9.00 2.09
CA LEU A 139 9.27 -9.94 1.29
C LEU A 139 10.36 -9.19 0.48
N PRO A 140 11.49 -8.82 1.09
CA PRO A 140 12.59 -8.12 0.40
C PRO A 140 13.18 -8.89 -0.78
N GLU A 141 13.05 -10.23 -0.76
CA GLU A 141 13.51 -11.12 -1.83
C GLU A 141 12.64 -11.08 -3.09
N TYR A 142 11.44 -10.49 -3.02
CA TYR A 142 10.56 -10.30 -4.16
C TYR A 142 11.33 -9.77 -5.37
N MET A 143 11.05 -10.33 -6.55
CA MET A 143 11.78 -9.97 -7.78
C MET A 143 11.55 -8.50 -8.16
N GLY A 144 10.34 -7.98 -7.92
CA GLY A 144 10.02 -6.58 -8.13
C GLY A 144 9.29 -6.30 -9.44
N ASP A 145 8.35 -5.36 -9.39
CA ASP A 145 7.49 -5.02 -10.53
C ASP A 145 8.27 -4.47 -11.74
N GLY A 146 9.35 -3.74 -11.50
CA GLY A 146 10.27 -3.29 -12.55
C GLY A 146 10.89 -4.45 -13.34
N VAL A 147 11.17 -5.60 -12.70
CA VAL A 147 11.70 -6.79 -13.38
C VAL A 147 10.64 -7.38 -14.30
N PHE A 148 9.39 -7.48 -13.85
CA PHE A 148 8.31 -8.02 -14.68
C PHE A 148 7.99 -7.11 -15.85
N TYR A 149 8.03 -5.79 -15.62
CA TYR A 149 7.85 -4.82 -16.69
C TYR A 149 8.95 -4.94 -17.76
N LEU A 150 10.22 -5.02 -17.35
CA LEU A 150 11.34 -5.24 -18.26
C LEU A 150 11.21 -6.57 -19.01
N ALA A 151 10.84 -7.65 -18.31
CA ALA A 151 10.69 -8.97 -18.91
C ALA A 151 9.69 -8.97 -20.08
N SER A 152 8.59 -8.22 -19.97
CA SER A 152 7.64 -8.03 -21.07
C SER A 152 8.31 -7.41 -22.31
N LYS A 153 9.13 -6.37 -22.12
CA LYS A 153 9.91 -5.72 -23.19
C LYS A 153 10.96 -6.65 -23.78
N MET A 154 11.61 -7.44 -22.94
CA MET A 154 12.59 -8.44 -23.40
C MET A 154 11.94 -9.58 -24.17
N ILE A 155 10.70 -9.98 -23.85
CA ILE A 155 9.95 -10.98 -24.63
C ILE A 155 9.61 -10.44 -26.03
N GLU A 156 9.30 -9.15 -26.15
CA GLU A 156 9.10 -8.49 -27.44
C GLU A 156 10.41 -8.42 -28.25
N LYS A 157 11.53 -8.06 -27.59
CA LYS A 157 12.87 -7.93 -28.20
C LYS A 157 13.52 -9.28 -28.55
N TYR A 158 13.31 -10.30 -27.71
CA TYR A 158 13.90 -11.65 -27.83
C TYR A 158 12.82 -12.74 -27.72
N PRO A 159 11.93 -12.89 -28.73
CA PRO A 159 10.84 -13.86 -28.67
C PRO A 159 11.29 -15.31 -28.44
N GLU A 160 12.50 -15.66 -28.89
CA GLU A 160 13.11 -16.98 -28.71
C GLU A 160 13.43 -17.31 -27.24
N LYS A 161 13.62 -16.29 -26.39
CA LYS A 161 13.92 -16.44 -24.95
C LYS A 161 12.66 -16.46 -24.08
N LYS A 162 11.48 -16.24 -24.67
CA LYS A 162 10.21 -16.05 -23.97
C LYS A 162 9.94 -17.10 -22.90
N ILE A 163 10.02 -18.38 -23.25
CA ILE A 163 9.70 -19.47 -22.32
C ILE A 163 10.64 -19.49 -21.11
N GLU A 164 11.93 -19.21 -21.31
CA GLU A 164 12.91 -19.19 -20.22
C GLU A 164 12.73 -17.96 -19.32
N ILE A 165 12.37 -16.81 -19.90
CA ILE A 165 12.00 -15.61 -19.14
C ILE A 165 10.78 -15.91 -18.27
N LEU A 166 9.68 -16.42 -18.85
CA LEU A 166 8.45 -16.74 -18.12
C LEU A 166 8.69 -17.78 -17.00
N LYS A 167 9.52 -18.80 -17.25
CA LYS A 167 9.95 -19.76 -16.21
C LYS A 167 10.69 -19.07 -15.07
N THR A 168 11.53 -18.08 -15.37
CA THR A 168 12.25 -17.31 -14.36
C THR A 168 11.29 -16.48 -13.52
N LEU A 169 10.29 -15.85 -14.13
CA LEU A 169 9.30 -15.04 -13.39
C LEU A 169 8.34 -15.87 -12.52
N ALA A 170 8.12 -17.14 -12.88
CA ALA A 170 7.23 -18.07 -12.20
C ALA A 170 7.81 -18.68 -10.91
N ASP A 171 8.75 -18.01 -10.26
CA ASP A 171 9.32 -18.44 -8.98
C ASP A 171 8.24 -18.49 -7.88
N LYS A 172 8.21 -19.59 -7.12
CA LYS A 172 7.17 -19.87 -6.11
C LYS A 172 7.33 -19.10 -4.80
N GLU A 173 8.50 -18.55 -4.55
CA GLU A 173 8.83 -17.89 -3.29
C GLU A 173 8.88 -16.37 -3.43
N LYS A 174 9.14 -15.86 -4.64
CA LYS A 174 9.38 -14.43 -4.88
C LYS A 174 8.99 -13.92 -6.27
N GLY A 175 8.36 -14.75 -7.08
CA GLY A 175 8.02 -14.45 -8.47
C GLY A 175 6.79 -13.56 -8.64
N ILE A 176 6.31 -13.49 -9.88
CA ILE A 176 5.27 -12.54 -10.33
C ILE A 176 3.91 -12.69 -9.64
N PHE A 177 3.61 -13.86 -9.06
CA PHE A 177 2.34 -14.08 -8.35
C PHE A 177 2.30 -13.46 -6.95
N TYR A 178 3.41 -12.89 -6.48
CA TYR A 178 3.44 -12.07 -5.28
C TYR A 178 3.05 -10.60 -5.54
N HIS A 179 2.85 -10.20 -6.80
CA HIS A 179 2.41 -8.85 -7.13
C HIS A 179 1.11 -8.46 -6.40
N LEU A 180 1.13 -7.27 -5.81
CA LEU A 180 -0.03 -6.62 -5.21
C LEU A 180 -0.50 -5.52 -6.15
N GLU A 181 -1.79 -5.55 -6.52
CA GLU A 181 -2.38 -4.64 -7.50
C GLU A 181 -2.10 -3.17 -7.15
N SER A 182 -1.65 -2.43 -8.15
CA SER A 182 -1.29 -1.02 -8.08
C SER A 182 -2.29 -0.16 -8.88
N LYS A 183 -2.15 1.17 -8.80
CA LYS A 183 -2.92 2.11 -9.62
C LYS A 183 -2.37 2.28 -11.04
N ASN A 184 -1.25 1.65 -11.38
CA ASN A 184 -0.61 1.81 -12.68
C ASN A 184 -1.21 0.83 -13.71
N GLU A 185 -2.22 1.28 -14.46
CA GLU A 185 -2.94 0.44 -15.43
C GLU A 185 -2.05 -0.26 -16.47
N ILE A 186 -0.97 0.39 -16.89
CA ILE A 186 -0.02 -0.19 -17.86
C ILE A 186 0.76 -1.34 -17.23
N LEU A 187 1.23 -1.14 -15.98
CA LEU A 187 1.87 -2.20 -15.21
C LEU A 187 0.90 -3.36 -14.97
N GLU A 188 -0.32 -3.07 -14.52
CA GLU A 188 -1.34 -4.08 -14.23
C GLU A 188 -1.65 -4.94 -15.45
N THR A 189 -1.83 -4.31 -16.60
CA THR A 189 -2.08 -5.02 -17.86
C THR A 189 -0.88 -5.91 -18.24
N THR A 190 0.33 -5.38 -18.07
CA THR A 190 1.57 -6.11 -18.36
C THR A 190 1.71 -7.35 -17.47
N ILE A 191 1.52 -7.19 -16.15
CA ILE A 191 1.64 -8.27 -15.19
C ILE A 191 0.55 -9.32 -15.42
N LYS A 192 -0.71 -8.90 -15.62
CA LYS A 192 -1.83 -9.82 -15.90
C LYS A 192 -1.57 -10.64 -17.16
N ASN A 193 -1.03 -10.02 -18.22
CA ASN A 193 -0.65 -10.75 -19.44
C ASN A 193 0.44 -11.80 -19.17
N LEU A 194 1.51 -11.44 -18.48
CA LEU A 194 2.59 -12.37 -18.12
C LEU A 194 2.09 -13.52 -17.24
N GLN A 195 1.30 -13.22 -16.21
CA GLN A 195 0.68 -14.22 -15.34
C GLN A 195 -0.20 -15.20 -16.14
N ASN A 196 -1.06 -14.68 -17.02
CA ASN A 196 -1.91 -15.51 -17.88
C ASN A 196 -1.09 -16.42 -18.79
N GLU A 197 -0.02 -15.92 -19.39
CA GLU A 197 0.87 -16.75 -20.21
C GLU A 197 1.55 -17.85 -19.39
N ILE A 198 2.06 -17.53 -18.20
CA ILE A 198 2.68 -18.50 -17.28
C ILE A 198 1.68 -19.61 -16.91
N LEU A 199 0.43 -19.25 -16.58
CA LEU A 199 -0.61 -20.21 -16.24
C LEU A 199 -1.04 -21.07 -17.43
N ASN A 200 -1.21 -20.46 -18.61
CA ASN A 200 -1.60 -21.17 -19.84
C ASN A 200 -0.53 -22.18 -20.28
N LEU A 201 0.74 -21.88 -20.02
CA LEU A 201 1.88 -22.77 -20.29
C LEU A 201 2.09 -23.83 -19.18
N GLY A 202 1.31 -23.80 -18.10
CA GLY A 202 1.45 -24.72 -16.97
C GLY A 202 2.77 -24.55 -16.21
N LEU A 203 3.38 -23.36 -16.27
CA LEU A 203 4.64 -23.06 -15.60
C LEU A 203 4.45 -22.76 -14.09
N PHE A 204 3.20 -22.58 -13.66
CA PHE A 204 2.83 -22.35 -12.27
C PHE A 204 1.52 -23.06 -11.93
N ASP A 205 1.39 -23.50 -10.69
CA ASP A 205 0.16 -24.16 -10.22
C ASP A 205 -0.91 -23.11 -9.91
N LYS A 206 -2.00 -23.10 -10.69
CA LYS A 206 -3.11 -22.16 -10.45
C LYS A 206 -3.88 -22.45 -9.16
N ASN A 207 -3.82 -23.68 -8.64
CA ASN A 207 -4.62 -24.07 -7.49
C ASN A 207 -4.16 -23.38 -6.20
N ILE A 208 -2.89 -22.98 -6.13
CA ILE A 208 -2.33 -22.25 -4.97
C ILE A 208 -2.57 -20.74 -5.03
N LEU A 209 -3.20 -20.23 -6.11
CA LEU A 209 -3.52 -18.80 -6.28
C LEU A 209 -4.94 -18.45 -5.86
N HIS A 210 -5.83 -19.45 -5.80
CA HIS A 210 -7.23 -19.24 -5.41
C HIS A 210 -7.44 -19.66 -3.97
N PHE A 211 -8.20 -18.86 -3.23
CA PHE A 211 -8.68 -19.20 -1.90
C PHE A 211 -10.21 -19.20 -1.92
N ASP A 212 -10.80 -20.37 -1.64
CA ASP A 212 -12.24 -20.52 -1.50
C ASP A 212 -12.68 -19.92 -0.16
N LEU A 213 -13.22 -18.69 -0.21
CA LEU A 213 -13.68 -17.98 0.98
C LEU A 213 -14.86 -18.74 1.63
N PRO A 214 -14.74 -19.16 2.90
CA PRO A 214 -15.86 -19.76 3.61
C PRO A 214 -16.97 -18.74 3.82
N LYS A 215 -18.23 -19.14 3.58
CA LYS A 215 -19.39 -18.29 3.84
C LYS A 215 -19.44 -17.85 5.29
N THR A 216 -19.68 -16.57 5.53
CA THR A 216 -19.94 -16.03 6.87
C THR A 216 -21.29 -15.32 6.95
N ASN A 217 -22.01 -15.56 8.05
CA ASN A 217 -23.30 -14.95 8.29
C ASN A 217 -23.24 -13.47 8.69
N ALA A 218 -22.03 -12.93 8.95
CA ALA A 218 -21.81 -11.51 9.17
C ALA A 218 -22.16 -10.65 7.93
N PHE A 219 -22.31 -11.28 6.76
CA PHE A 219 -22.61 -10.65 5.47
C PHE A 219 -23.91 -11.16 4.81
N ASP A 220 -24.68 -12.02 5.48
CA ASP A 220 -25.96 -12.57 4.96
C ASP A 220 -27.07 -11.51 4.85
N ASN A 221 -26.90 -10.36 5.51
CA ASN A 221 -27.90 -9.29 5.57
C ASN A 221 -27.27 -7.93 5.27
N GLU A 222 -28.13 -6.98 4.90
CA GLU A 222 -27.72 -5.61 4.61
C GLU A 222 -28.67 -4.61 5.28
N ILE A 223 -28.10 -3.59 5.92
CA ILE A 223 -28.82 -2.39 6.34
C ILE A 223 -28.46 -1.27 5.37
N LYS A 224 -29.38 -0.96 4.45
CA LYS A 224 -29.20 0.09 3.44
C LYS A 224 -29.32 1.49 4.02
N GLU A 225 -30.28 1.68 4.93
CA GLU A 225 -30.54 2.97 5.57
C GLU A 225 -30.65 2.85 7.09
N LEU A 226 -30.08 3.84 7.76
CA LEU A 226 -30.00 3.92 9.21
C LEU A 226 -31.25 4.64 9.73
N LYS A 227 -32.17 3.87 10.34
CA LYS A 227 -33.49 4.36 10.75
C LYS A 227 -33.45 5.12 12.08
N GLU A 228 -33.16 4.41 13.16
CA GLU A 228 -33.17 4.91 14.54
C GLU A 228 -31.83 4.61 15.20
N ILE A 229 -31.30 5.55 15.98
CA ILE A 229 -30.07 5.36 16.75
C ILE A 229 -30.45 5.08 18.19
N LYS A 230 -30.18 3.85 18.64
CA LYS A 230 -30.37 3.44 20.03
C LYS A 230 -29.06 3.50 20.82
N HIS A 231 -27.93 3.33 20.14
CA HIS A 231 -26.60 3.40 20.74
C HIS A 231 -25.72 4.38 19.95
N ASN A 232 -25.25 5.44 20.61
CA ASN A 232 -24.48 6.53 20.00
C ASN A 232 -22.95 6.35 20.12
N PHE A 233 -22.47 5.32 20.82
CA PHE A 233 -21.05 4.94 20.94
C PHE A 233 -20.13 6.05 21.47
N LYS A 234 -20.65 6.96 22.32
CA LYS A 234 -19.92 8.13 22.83
C LYS A 234 -18.51 7.83 23.37
N ASP A 235 -18.37 6.76 24.12
CA ASP A 235 -17.13 6.42 24.81
C ASP A 235 -16.26 5.42 24.01
N PHE A 236 -16.55 5.22 22.73
CA PHE A 236 -15.84 4.29 21.86
C PHE A 236 -15.00 5.00 20.80
N ASN A 237 -13.84 4.41 20.54
CA ASN A 237 -12.88 4.72 19.50
C ASN A 237 -13.03 3.69 18.36
N ILE A 238 -13.41 4.15 17.18
CA ILE A 238 -13.78 3.28 16.05
C ILE A 238 -12.76 3.45 14.92
N ALA A 239 -12.15 2.34 14.50
CA ALA A 239 -11.35 2.27 13.29
C ALA A 239 -12.17 1.74 12.10
N PHE A 240 -11.85 2.20 10.90
CA PHE A 240 -12.41 1.70 9.64
C PHE A 240 -11.27 1.23 8.73
N TYR A 241 -11.47 0.11 8.04
CA TYR A 241 -10.48 -0.40 7.07
C TYR A 241 -11.03 -0.41 5.65
N GLY A 242 -10.29 0.16 4.72
CA GLY A 242 -10.61 0.24 3.29
C GLY A 242 -11.71 1.26 2.94
N PHE A 243 -12.30 1.93 3.92
CA PHE A 243 -13.29 2.99 3.71
C PHE A 243 -13.36 3.95 4.91
N ASN A 244 -14.13 5.02 4.76
CA ASN A 244 -14.39 5.98 5.83
C ASN A 244 -15.88 6.00 6.20
N ALA A 245 -16.17 6.27 7.48
CA ALA A 245 -17.52 6.63 7.91
C ALA A 245 -17.99 7.88 7.15
N CYS A 246 -19.22 7.85 6.62
CA CYS A 246 -19.83 9.01 5.97
C CYS A 246 -20.19 10.09 6.98
N ASP A 247 -20.25 11.35 6.55
CA ASP A 247 -20.51 12.50 7.44
C ASP A 247 -21.86 12.39 8.15
N THR A 248 -22.87 11.82 7.48
CA THR A 248 -24.18 11.54 8.08
C THR A 248 -24.08 10.58 9.26
N LEU A 249 -23.19 9.59 9.21
CA LEU A 249 -22.96 8.67 10.31
C LEU A 249 -22.14 9.35 11.42
N LYS A 250 -21.07 10.08 11.04
CA LYS A 250 -20.22 10.79 12.00
C LYS A 250 -20.97 11.84 12.82
N SER A 251 -21.90 12.57 12.19
CA SER A 251 -22.75 13.59 12.87
C SER A 251 -23.80 12.98 13.81
N LYS A 252 -24.08 11.70 13.63
CA LYS A 252 -25.12 10.95 14.35
C LYS A 252 -24.57 10.11 15.51
N LEU A 253 -23.29 9.76 15.44
CA LEU A 253 -22.58 9.04 16.50
C LEU A 253 -21.75 10.03 17.31
N GLU A 254 -21.68 9.82 18.62
CA GLU A 254 -20.79 10.59 19.50
C GLU A 254 -19.41 9.91 19.64
N ALA A 255 -19.15 8.85 18.87
CA ALA A 255 -17.90 8.09 18.88
C ALA A 255 -16.70 8.89 18.34
N LYS A 256 -15.50 8.53 18.80
CA LYS A 256 -14.25 9.02 18.24
C LYS A 256 -13.83 8.14 17.06
N PHE A 257 -13.60 8.73 15.90
CA PHE A 257 -13.11 7.99 14.73
C PHE A 257 -11.58 8.05 14.68
N ILE A 258 -10.94 6.89 14.76
CA ILE A 258 -9.48 6.78 14.79
C ILE A 258 -8.95 6.70 13.37
N SER A 259 -7.94 7.53 13.08
CA SER A 259 -7.14 7.44 11.86
C SER A 259 -5.83 6.74 12.19
N TYR A 260 -5.42 5.83 11.32
CA TYR A 260 -4.20 5.02 11.45
C TYR A 260 -3.59 4.81 10.05
N GLU A 261 -2.30 4.50 10.00
CA GLU A 261 -1.49 4.57 8.78
C GLU A 261 -1.89 3.51 7.75
N ASN A 262 -2.12 2.28 8.21
CA ASN A 262 -2.32 1.08 7.40
C ASN A 262 -3.79 0.86 6.98
N SER A 263 -4.65 1.85 7.19
CA SER A 263 -6.10 1.76 6.96
C SER A 263 -6.54 1.46 5.54
N THR A 264 -5.65 1.64 4.56
CA THR A 264 -5.92 1.35 3.14
C THR A 264 -4.84 0.49 2.48
N LYS A 265 -3.88 -0.03 3.25
CA LYS A 265 -2.83 -0.91 2.70
C LYS A 265 -3.42 -2.26 2.31
N ASN A 266 -2.74 -2.99 1.43
CA ASN A 266 -3.17 -4.32 1.06
C ASN A 266 -3.03 -5.29 2.26
N ASN A 267 -4.09 -6.05 2.57
CA ASN A 267 -4.07 -7.01 3.68
C ASN A 267 -3.46 -8.38 3.33
N GLY A 268 -3.01 -8.59 2.09
CA GLY A 268 -2.37 -9.82 1.66
C GLY A 268 -3.34 -10.98 1.42
N PHE A 269 -4.66 -10.77 1.39
CA PHE A 269 -5.63 -11.85 1.18
C PHE A 269 -5.39 -12.64 -0.12
N THR A 270 -4.99 -11.95 -1.20
CA THR A 270 -4.68 -12.58 -2.50
C THR A 270 -3.53 -13.59 -2.43
N LEU A 271 -2.67 -13.46 -1.41
CA LEU A 271 -1.53 -14.33 -1.18
C LEU A 271 -1.83 -15.45 -0.17
N LEU A 272 -3.04 -15.50 0.41
CA LEU A 272 -3.34 -16.35 1.55
C LEU A 272 -3.09 -17.85 1.27
N ASN A 273 -3.41 -18.34 0.07
CA ASN A 273 -3.17 -19.74 -0.28
C ASN A 273 -1.72 -19.97 -0.79
N LEU A 274 -1.11 -18.97 -1.42
CA LEU A 274 0.25 -19.03 -1.95
C LEU A 274 1.30 -18.99 -0.83
N ASN A 275 1.14 -18.06 0.10
CA ASN A 275 2.03 -17.82 1.23
C ASN A 275 1.22 -17.32 2.45
N PRO A 276 0.61 -18.25 3.21
CA PRO A 276 -0.22 -17.89 4.36
C PRO A 276 0.50 -17.05 5.40
N THR A 277 1.75 -17.37 5.73
CA THR A 277 2.54 -16.66 6.75
C THR A 277 2.73 -15.19 6.35
N LEU A 278 3.05 -14.92 5.09
CA LEU A 278 3.20 -13.56 4.57
C LEU A 278 1.87 -12.79 4.65
N SER A 279 0.78 -13.43 4.22
CA SER A 279 -0.58 -12.87 4.31
C SER A 279 -0.96 -12.52 5.74
N TYR A 280 -0.66 -13.40 6.71
CA TYR A 280 -0.93 -13.14 8.12
C TYR A 280 -0.09 -12.02 8.69
N LYS A 281 1.18 -11.88 8.28
CA LYS A 281 2.02 -10.77 8.71
C LYS A 281 1.47 -9.42 8.23
N MET A 282 1.09 -9.34 6.95
CA MET A 282 0.48 -8.12 6.37
C MET A 282 -0.82 -7.75 7.08
N ALA A 283 -1.69 -8.73 7.31
CA ALA A 283 -2.95 -8.51 8.01
C ALA A 283 -2.76 -8.10 9.48
N ALA A 284 -1.80 -8.72 10.18
CA ALA A 284 -1.51 -8.41 11.57
C ALA A 284 -1.01 -6.96 11.72
N ASP A 285 -0.13 -6.49 10.83
CA ASP A 285 0.39 -5.13 10.86
C ASP A 285 -0.72 -4.07 10.68
N ILE A 286 -1.80 -4.38 9.94
CA ILE A 286 -2.98 -3.50 9.82
C ILE A 286 -3.79 -3.48 11.12
N VAL A 287 -4.11 -4.67 11.65
CA VAL A 287 -4.93 -4.80 12.87
C VAL A 287 -4.21 -4.16 14.08
N LEU A 288 -2.91 -4.41 14.22
CA LEU A 288 -2.10 -3.88 15.30
C LEU A 288 -1.94 -2.36 15.22
N ASP A 289 -1.79 -1.78 14.02
CA ASP A 289 -1.74 -0.32 13.85
C ASP A 289 -3.05 0.35 14.31
N ALA A 290 -4.21 -0.24 13.96
CA ALA A 290 -5.50 0.23 14.44
C ALA A 290 -5.62 0.10 15.98
N TYR A 291 -5.20 -1.03 16.53
CA TYR A 291 -5.20 -1.31 17.98
C TYR A 291 -4.30 -0.34 18.75
N ASP A 292 -3.05 -0.18 18.32
CA ASP A 292 -2.05 0.70 18.95
C ASP A 292 -2.43 2.19 18.82
N SER A 293 -3.19 2.53 17.78
CA SER A 293 -3.79 3.86 17.62
C SER A 293 -4.96 4.13 18.59
N GLY A 294 -5.30 3.15 19.43
CA GLY A 294 -6.28 3.25 20.50
C GLY A 294 -7.72 3.03 20.05
N ALA A 295 -7.95 2.30 18.95
CA ALA A 295 -9.29 1.86 18.58
C ALA A 295 -9.76 0.73 19.51
N ASP A 296 -11.05 0.75 19.88
CA ASP A 296 -11.68 -0.33 20.65
C ASP A 296 -12.13 -1.48 19.73
N PHE A 297 -12.50 -1.15 18.49
CA PHE A 297 -12.83 -2.13 17.46
C PHE A 297 -12.64 -1.55 16.06
N MET A 298 -12.57 -2.44 15.07
CA MET A 298 -12.44 -2.10 13.65
C MET A 298 -13.66 -2.56 12.86
N VAL A 299 -14.12 -1.70 11.94
CA VAL A 299 -15.21 -2.00 11.01
C VAL A 299 -14.66 -2.27 9.61
N VAL A 300 -15.09 -3.39 9.03
CA VAL A 300 -14.74 -3.81 7.67
C VAL A 300 -15.98 -3.90 6.77
N LYS A 301 -15.78 -3.72 5.47
CA LYS A 301 -16.87 -3.74 4.48
C LYS A 301 -16.88 -5.00 3.62
N GLU A 302 -15.74 -5.63 3.40
CA GLU A 302 -15.62 -6.79 2.51
C GLU A 302 -15.46 -8.09 3.32
N GLU A 303 -16.07 -9.17 2.82
CA GLU A 303 -16.07 -10.49 3.48
C GLU A 303 -14.65 -11.06 3.64
N LYS A 304 -13.80 -10.85 2.63
CA LYS A 304 -12.39 -11.30 2.64
C LYS A 304 -11.58 -10.63 3.76
N ASP A 305 -11.84 -9.36 4.04
CA ASP A 305 -11.12 -8.59 5.05
C ASP A 305 -11.56 -9.06 6.45
N PHE A 306 -12.87 -9.27 6.62
CA PHE A 306 -13.44 -9.85 7.83
C PHE A 306 -12.86 -11.23 8.14
N TYR A 307 -12.81 -12.12 7.13
CA TYR A 307 -12.25 -13.45 7.30
C TYR A 307 -10.78 -13.39 7.77
N LEU A 308 -9.98 -12.50 7.19
CA LEU A 308 -8.57 -12.40 7.54
C LEU A 308 -8.36 -11.81 8.93
N PHE A 309 -9.13 -10.78 9.30
CA PHE A 309 -8.94 -10.09 10.58
C PHE A 309 -9.64 -10.76 11.77
N ASP A 310 -10.85 -11.29 11.60
CA ASP A 310 -11.56 -12.03 12.67
C ASP A 310 -11.23 -13.53 12.63
N THR A 311 -11.60 -14.22 11.55
CA THR A 311 -11.54 -15.69 11.51
C THR A 311 -10.11 -16.21 11.62
N CYS A 312 -9.13 -15.47 11.09
CA CYS A 312 -7.71 -15.81 11.20
C CYS A 312 -6.98 -15.14 12.38
N ALA A 313 -7.68 -14.41 13.27
CA ALA A 313 -7.06 -13.61 14.34
C ALA A 313 -6.02 -14.37 15.17
N LYS A 314 -6.29 -15.63 15.54
CA LYS A 314 -5.33 -16.47 16.28
C LYS A 314 -4.02 -16.68 15.52
N LYS A 315 -4.09 -16.87 14.19
CA LYS A 315 -2.90 -17.02 13.35
C LYS A 315 -2.16 -15.69 13.20
N LEU A 316 -2.89 -14.58 13.15
CA LEU A 316 -2.31 -13.24 13.11
C LEU A 316 -1.50 -12.98 14.38
N MET A 317 -2.09 -13.21 15.56
CA MET A 317 -1.42 -13.06 16.86
C MET A 317 -0.19 -13.98 17.00
N GLN A 318 -0.30 -15.23 16.53
CA GLN A 318 0.83 -16.17 16.52
C GLN A 318 1.97 -15.70 15.61
N THR A 319 1.64 -15.14 14.44
CA THR A 319 2.63 -14.70 13.45
C THR A 319 3.32 -13.40 13.88
N SER A 320 2.58 -12.47 14.48
CA SER A 320 3.11 -11.19 14.97
C SER A 320 3.79 -11.28 16.34
N GLY A 321 3.49 -12.33 17.12
CA GLY A 321 3.93 -12.44 18.51
C GLY A 321 3.26 -11.44 19.44
N ARG A 322 2.10 -10.90 19.05
CA ARG A 322 1.34 -9.90 19.81
C ARG A 322 -0.10 -10.33 20.01
N GLU A 323 -0.61 -10.10 21.20
CA GLU A 323 -1.99 -10.38 21.57
C GLU A 323 -2.88 -9.15 21.34
N PHE A 324 -4.08 -9.39 20.82
CA PHE A 324 -5.16 -8.40 20.65
C PHE A 324 -6.52 -9.12 20.78
N GLU A 325 -6.62 -10.07 21.71
CA GLU A 325 -7.83 -10.89 21.91
C GLU A 325 -9.07 -10.04 22.28
N ASP A 326 -8.82 -8.84 22.81
CA ASP A 326 -9.78 -7.84 23.22
C ASP A 326 -10.16 -6.83 22.10
N PHE A 327 -9.64 -6.99 20.88
CA PHE A 327 -9.94 -6.11 19.76
C PHE A 327 -10.99 -6.70 18.84
N TYR A 328 -12.17 -6.09 18.75
CA TYR A 328 -13.27 -6.66 17.97
C TYR A 328 -13.22 -6.26 16.49
N ILE A 329 -13.63 -7.16 15.59
CA ILE A 329 -13.78 -6.87 14.16
C ILE A 329 -15.26 -6.98 13.81
N LEU A 330 -15.87 -5.91 13.30
CA LEU A 330 -17.27 -5.91 12.89
C LEU A 330 -17.40 -5.82 11.39
N SER A 331 -18.33 -6.60 10.82
CA SER A 331 -18.82 -6.26 9.49
C SER A 331 -19.60 -4.93 9.55
N ARG A 332 -19.66 -4.21 8.43
CA ARG A 332 -20.50 -3.01 8.31
C ARG A 332 -21.95 -3.28 8.69
N PHE A 333 -22.48 -4.45 8.34
CA PHE A 333 -23.85 -4.83 8.71
C PHE A 333 -24.01 -4.93 10.23
N GLU A 334 -23.11 -5.65 10.90
CA GLU A 334 -23.15 -5.85 12.36
C GLU A 334 -23.03 -4.52 13.10
N PHE A 335 -22.11 -3.66 12.67
CA PHE A 335 -21.95 -2.33 13.23
C PHE A 335 -23.24 -1.48 13.10
N LEU A 336 -23.87 -1.47 11.92
CA LEU A 336 -25.14 -0.77 11.72
C LEU A 336 -26.28 -1.37 12.53
N ALA A 337 -26.31 -2.69 12.72
CA ALA A 337 -27.31 -3.38 13.53
C ALA A 337 -27.17 -2.98 15.01
N LEU A 338 -25.94 -2.93 15.53
CA LEU A 338 -25.66 -2.50 16.90
C LEU A 338 -26.10 -1.05 17.14
N ILE A 339 -25.87 -0.13 16.20
CA ILE A 339 -26.35 1.27 16.31
C ILE A 339 -27.88 1.32 16.47
N GLN A 340 -28.61 0.43 15.78
CA GLN A 340 -30.08 0.33 15.87
C GLN A 340 -30.57 -0.48 17.08
N GLY A 341 -29.66 -0.96 17.94
CA GLY A 341 -29.96 -1.83 19.08
C GLY A 341 -30.44 -3.22 18.68
N ILE A 342 -30.03 -3.69 17.51
CA ILE A 342 -30.31 -5.04 17.00
C ILE A 342 -29.09 -5.91 17.29
N GLN A 343 -29.24 -6.92 18.16
CA GLN A 343 -28.20 -7.90 18.39
C GLN A 343 -28.16 -8.91 17.24
N ALA A 344 -27.22 -8.71 16.31
CA ALA A 344 -27.03 -9.61 15.19
C ALA A 344 -26.59 -11.01 15.69
N PRO A 345 -27.27 -12.10 15.28
CA PRO A 345 -26.89 -13.45 15.70
C PRO A 345 -25.46 -13.85 15.30
N SER A 346 -24.93 -13.27 14.22
CA SER A 346 -23.58 -13.49 13.70
C SER A 346 -22.49 -13.12 14.71
N LEU A 347 -22.73 -12.15 15.61
CA LEU A 347 -21.78 -11.76 16.66
C LEU A 347 -21.35 -12.94 17.55
N LYS A 348 -22.21 -13.95 17.74
CA LYS A 348 -21.87 -15.14 18.54
C LYS A 348 -20.81 -16.04 17.89
N ASN A 349 -20.61 -15.89 16.58
CA ASN A 349 -19.70 -16.71 15.78
C ASN A 349 -18.32 -16.09 15.59
N HIS A 350 -18.11 -14.87 16.11
CA HIS A 350 -16.82 -14.19 16.02
C HIS A 350 -15.76 -14.98 16.79
N THR A 351 -14.55 -14.95 16.23
CA THR A 351 -13.39 -15.60 16.86
C THR A 351 -12.89 -14.76 18.03
N LEU A 352 -12.89 -13.45 17.85
CA LEU A 352 -12.61 -12.48 18.90
C LEU A 352 -13.90 -12.27 19.69
N LYS A 353 -13.84 -12.45 21.01
CA LYS A 353 -15.01 -12.37 21.90
C LYS A 353 -14.80 -11.28 22.91
N VAL A 354 -15.08 -10.05 22.49
CA VAL A 354 -15.10 -8.91 23.41
C VAL A 354 -16.47 -8.85 24.06
N SER A 355 -16.49 -8.68 25.37
CA SER A 355 -17.72 -8.42 26.11
C SER A 355 -18.17 -6.99 25.82
N LEU A 356 -18.79 -6.77 24.66
CA LEU A 356 -19.51 -5.53 24.39
C LEU A 356 -20.75 -5.58 25.29
N ILE A 357 -20.74 -4.76 26.35
CA ILE A 357 -21.74 -4.69 27.42
C ILE A 357 -23.17 -4.72 26.88
#